data_AF-A0A6P1ZCM7-F1
#
_entry.id   AF-A0A6P1ZCM7-F1
#
_cell.length_a   1.000
_cell.length_b   1.000
_cell.length_c   1.000
_cell.angle_alpha   90.00
_cell.angle_beta   90.00
_cell.angle_gamma   90.00
#
_symmetry.space_group_name_H-M   'P 1'
#
loop_
_entity.id
_entity.type
_entity.pdbx_description
1 polymer ?
#
loop_
_entity_poly.entity_id
_entity_poly.type
_entity_poly.pdbx_seq_one_letter_code
_entity_poly.pdbx_strand_id
1 'polypeptide(L)'
;MAERPVLASAPDANGMVRVECPECGTSATLPAQHLARQAGPVSLRCQCGAVFPCELSTPVKNSPTPASDDAPEQNALPDSGQQHNGGTRVTNFVANPDGFVRISCPTCGAAKKVRSEKLMGMTQPVRMKCACGNEFLCRFNLTPSGDTLPARATGTSPYKVQTVFPDDDDRVHVSCPSCGVKRSVDYEKVKQHTRPVRTKCPACGFSFPVRFLPKEQDPSRHKRYEEQTFYADLGGRVTIICPECSKGRTLQSADLANVKQPTPVRCSCGAVFPCRFVFPEQNADEEQKRLPDPDMDELRHAKTMQADELGHYIRKLGAEFGPKTSASPPPLNPRSTVDLDRRDYRQAGENPSSGTTGDGIPEVEDVVEVEGVEPVYDEAAGPQSQPEPEQHDPFTVTQGFDDDWPLLSVNAEHKVQAPCIHCKRVNVLDLSSVNESVTAVRVNCECGEQYPVRLECRQTYRKRASLDGFYFDAEGDKQEMVVRDISLGGIGFHTREPHRLKPRDYIDVLFHLDDSKGTRIYRRVMVRNVRGRFVGCAFAEHRERDKELGFYLMP
;
A
#
# COMPACT_ATOMS: atom_id res chain seq x y z
N MET A 1 17.14 -24.71 -20.55
CA MET A 1 16.58 -25.98 -20.06
C MET A 1 15.08 -25.88 -20.19
N ALA A 2 14.40 -26.82 -20.86
CA ALA A 2 12.94 -26.80 -20.93
C ALA A 2 12.41 -27.23 -19.55
N GLU A 3 11.66 -26.36 -18.88
CA GLU A 3 11.05 -26.65 -17.58
C GLU A 3 10.05 -27.80 -17.74
N ARG A 4 10.21 -28.86 -16.93
CA ARG A 4 9.27 -29.98 -16.92
C ARG A 4 7.91 -29.49 -16.42
N PRO A 5 6.80 -29.81 -17.11
CA PRO A 5 5.47 -29.44 -16.65
C PRO A 5 5.16 -30.06 -15.29
N VAL A 6 4.50 -29.28 -14.43
CA VAL A 6 4.01 -29.75 -13.14
C VAL A 6 2.85 -30.71 -13.40
N LEU A 7 2.95 -31.92 -12.87
CA LEU A 7 1.90 -32.94 -13.01
C LEU A 7 0.77 -32.64 -12.03
N ALA A 8 -0.43 -32.41 -12.56
CA ALA A 8 -1.64 -32.35 -11.73
C ALA A 8 -1.97 -33.74 -11.16
N SER A 9 -2.56 -33.78 -9.96
CA SER A 9 -3.08 -35.02 -9.38
C SER A 9 -4.11 -35.68 -10.31
N ALA A 10 -4.45 -36.95 -10.07
CA ALA A 10 -5.65 -37.50 -10.69
C ALA A 10 -6.89 -36.71 -10.23
N PRO A 11 -7.92 -36.55 -11.08
CA PRO A 11 -9.20 -35.98 -10.66
C PRO A 11 -9.82 -36.82 -9.53
N ASP A 12 -10.35 -36.16 -8.50
CA ASP A 12 -11.12 -36.81 -7.45
C ASP A 12 -12.53 -37.23 -7.92
N ALA A 13 -13.32 -37.84 -7.03
CA ALA A 13 -14.69 -38.25 -7.34
C ALA A 13 -15.63 -37.10 -7.75
N ASN A 14 -15.27 -35.86 -7.42
CA ASN A 14 -16.01 -34.66 -7.80
C ASN A 14 -15.49 -34.02 -9.10
N GLY A 15 -14.50 -34.64 -9.76
CA GLY A 15 -13.85 -34.12 -10.96
C GLY A 15 -12.95 -32.92 -10.69
N MET A 16 -12.42 -32.78 -9.48
CA MET A 16 -11.51 -31.72 -9.06
C MET A 16 -10.07 -32.22 -9.02
N VAL A 17 -9.12 -31.37 -9.40
CA VAL A 17 -7.69 -31.69 -9.51
C VAL A 17 -6.90 -30.76 -8.61
N ARG A 18 -5.97 -31.31 -7.83
CA ARG A 18 -5.08 -30.52 -6.97
C ARG A 18 -3.77 -30.23 -7.72
N VAL A 19 -3.37 -28.97 -7.73
CA VAL A 19 -2.12 -28.49 -8.33
C VAL A 19 -1.33 -27.73 -7.28
N GLU A 20 -0.03 -27.98 -7.19
CA GLU A 20 0.87 -27.34 -6.22
C GLU A 20 1.87 -26.43 -6.94
N CYS A 21 2.05 -25.21 -6.44
CA CYS A 21 2.99 -24.26 -7.00
C CYS A 21 4.44 -24.69 -6.70
N PRO A 22 5.33 -24.79 -7.70
CA PRO A 22 6.71 -25.22 -7.49
C PRO A 22 7.56 -24.21 -6.72
N GLU A 23 7.19 -22.92 -6.71
CA GLU A 23 7.97 -21.89 -6.02
C GLU A 23 7.58 -21.71 -4.55
N CYS A 24 6.29 -21.80 -4.21
CA CYS A 24 5.81 -21.48 -2.87
C CYS A 24 5.05 -22.61 -2.16
N GLY A 25 4.90 -23.79 -2.79
CA GLY A 25 4.19 -24.95 -2.22
C GLY A 25 2.69 -24.75 -2.01
N THR A 26 2.11 -23.61 -2.44
CA THR A 26 0.69 -23.35 -2.28
C THR A 26 -0.11 -24.23 -3.24
N SER A 27 -1.04 -25.03 -2.69
CA SER A 27 -1.90 -25.90 -3.49
C SER A 27 -3.26 -25.25 -3.79
N ALA A 28 -3.76 -25.41 -5.01
CA ALA A 28 -5.09 -24.99 -5.44
C ALA A 28 -5.86 -26.18 -6.04
N THR A 29 -7.19 -26.16 -5.90
CA THR A 29 -8.07 -27.18 -6.47
C THR A 29 -8.87 -26.59 -7.63
N LEU A 30 -8.77 -27.21 -8.81
CA LEU A 30 -9.38 -26.74 -10.05
C LEU A 30 -10.26 -27.83 -10.68
N PRO A 31 -11.35 -27.51 -11.39
CA PRO A 31 -12.14 -28.52 -12.08
C PRO A 31 -11.35 -29.14 -13.25
N ALA A 32 -11.32 -30.48 -13.36
CA ALA A 32 -10.60 -31.21 -14.40
C ALA A 32 -11.01 -30.79 -15.83
N GLN A 33 -12.25 -30.34 -16.00
CA GLN A 33 -12.78 -29.85 -17.28
C GLN A 33 -12.05 -28.61 -17.81
N HIS A 34 -11.44 -27.79 -16.95
CA HIS A 34 -10.67 -26.62 -17.38
C HIS A 34 -9.33 -27.01 -18.01
N LEU A 35 -8.71 -28.07 -17.51
CA LEU A 35 -7.45 -28.60 -18.02
C LEU A 35 -7.68 -29.48 -19.27
N ALA A 36 -8.78 -30.23 -19.33
CA ALA A 36 -9.07 -31.16 -20.43
C ALA A 36 -9.47 -30.50 -21.77
N ARG A 37 -9.80 -29.20 -21.78
CA ARG A 37 -10.26 -28.49 -23.00
C ARG A 37 -9.13 -27.91 -23.85
N GLN A 38 -7.90 -27.89 -23.36
CA GLN A 38 -6.77 -27.30 -24.06
C GLN A 38 -5.84 -28.41 -24.56
N ALA A 39 -5.47 -28.35 -25.84
CA ALA A 39 -4.47 -29.24 -26.41
C ALA A 39 -3.08 -28.72 -25.99
N GLY A 40 -2.47 -29.34 -24.98
CA GLY A 40 -1.15 -29.00 -24.45
C GLY A 40 -1.15 -28.55 -22.99
N PRO A 41 0.05 -28.27 -22.42
CA PRO A 41 0.19 -27.84 -21.02
C PRO A 41 -0.49 -26.48 -20.80
N VAL A 42 -1.32 -26.41 -19.77
CA VAL A 42 -2.05 -25.18 -19.39
C VAL A 42 -1.16 -24.33 -18.49
N SER A 43 -0.97 -23.06 -18.84
CA SER A 43 -0.20 -22.13 -18.00
C SER A 43 -1.06 -21.66 -16.82
N LEU A 44 -0.61 -21.94 -15.60
CA LEU A 44 -1.27 -21.52 -14.36
C LEU A 44 -0.45 -20.42 -13.69
N ARG A 45 -1.14 -19.44 -13.09
CA ARG A 45 -0.53 -18.36 -12.31
C ARG A 45 -0.86 -18.53 -10.82
N CYS A 46 0.16 -18.63 -9.99
CA CYS A 46 0.02 -18.66 -8.53
C CYS A 46 -0.13 -17.24 -7.96
N GLN A 47 -0.67 -17.14 -6.75
CA GLN A 47 -0.77 -15.86 -6.01
C GLN A 47 0.60 -15.28 -5.64
N CYS A 48 1.65 -16.10 -5.53
CA CYS A 48 3.02 -15.62 -5.34
C CYS A 48 3.63 -14.94 -6.58
N GLY A 49 2.95 -15.01 -7.74
CA GLY A 49 3.43 -14.43 -9.00
C GLY A 49 4.01 -15.44 -9.98
N ALA A 50 4.37 -16.65 -9.53
CA ALA A 50 4.89 -17.72 -10.38
C ALA A 50 3.90 -18.11 -11.49
N VAL A 51 4.42 -18.34 -12.70
CA VAL A 51 3.66 -18.84 -13.85
C VAL A 51 4.32 -20.13 -14.31
N PHE A 52 3.58 -21.24 -14.28
CA PHE A 52 4.15 -22.56 -14.61
C PHE A 52 3.19 -23.40 -15.48
N PRO A 53 3.73 -24.25 -16.38
CA PRO A 53 2.93 -25.17 -17.17
C PRO A 53 2.44 -26.35 -16.32
N CYS A 54 1.17 -26.71 -16.47
CA CYS A 54 0.51 -27.82 -15.78
C CYS A 54 -0.10 -28.79 -16.79
N GLU A 55 0.11 -30.09 -16.60
CA GLU A 55 -0.42 -31.14 -17.47
C GLU A 55 -1.17 -32.21 -16.65
N LEU A 56 -2.29 -32.70 -17.18
CA LEU A 56 -3.04 -33.80 -16.57
C LEU A 56 -2.32 -35.11 -16.85
N SER A 57 -2.06 -35.89 -15.80
CA SER A 57 -1.59 -37.26 -15.96
C SER A 57 -2.68 -38.11 -16.63
N THR A 58 -2.54 -38.37 -17.93
CA THR A 58 -3.43 -39.32 -18.61
C THR A 58 -3.08 -40.74 -18.16
N PRO A 59 -4.05 -41.60 -17.82
CA PRO A 59 -3.77 -42.99 -17.52
C PRO A 59 -3.13 -43.67 -18.75
N VAL A 60 -1.96 -44.26 -18.54
CA VAL A 60 -1.17 -44.97 -19.55
C VAL A 60 -2.05 -46.09 -20.15
N LYS A 61 -2.38 -45.99 -21.45
CA LYS A 61 -2.94 -47.11 -22.19
C LYS A 61 -1.86 -48.17 -22.35
N ASN A 62 -2.03 -49.31 -21.69
CA ASN A 62 -1.22 -50.51 -21.90
C ASN A 62 -1.25 -50.91 -23.39
N SER A 63 -0.07 -51.13 -23.95
CA SER A 63 0.19 -51.60 -25.32
C SER A 63 -0.16 -53.08 -25.50
N PRO A 64 -0.40 -53.55 -26.75
CA PRO A 64 -0.93 -54.88 -27.06
C PRO A 64 0.16 -55.94 -27.23
N THR A 65 -0.12 -57.17 -26.79
CA THR A 65 0.62 -58.41 -27.12
C THR A 65 0.02 -59.06 -28.38
N PRO A 66 0.81 -59.78 -29.20
CA PRO A 66 0.42 -60.23 -30.54
C PRO A 66 -0.23 -61.62 -30.57
N ALA A 67 -0.80 -61.89 -31.74
CA ALA A 67 -1.65 -63.01 -32.11
C ALA A 67 -1.04 -64.42 -31.97
N SER A 68 -1.93 -65.39 -31.79
CA SER A 68 -1.75 -66.75 -32.31
C SER A 68 -3.10 -67.26 -32.83
N ASP A 69 -3.04 -67.78 -34.06
CA ASP A 69 -4.06 -68.48 -34.80
C ASP A 69 -4.59 -69.71 -34.07
N ASP A 70 -5.90 -69.97 -34.19
CA ASP A 70 -6.44 -71.30 -34.48
C ASP A 70 -7.95 -71.21 -34.79
N ALA A 71 -8.32 -71.64 -36.00
CA ALA A 71 -9.66 -72.04 -36.43
C ALA A 71 -9.78 -73.58 -36.22
N PRO A 72 -10.97 -74.25 -36.23
CA PRO A 72 -12.11 -73.92 -37.10
C PRO A 72 -13.53 -74.33 -36.63
N GLU A 73 -14.48 -74.08 -37.56
CA GLU A 73 -15.72 -74.83 -37.87
C GLU A 73 -17.10 -74.50 -37.24
N GLN A 74 -17.98 -74.07 -38.17
CA GLN A 74 -19.38 -74.45 -38.39
C GLN A 74 -20.48 -74.02 -37.39
N ASN A 75 -21.36 -73.09 -37.81
CA ASN A 75 -22.64 -73.41 -38.47
C ASN A 75 -23.64 -72.25 -38.49
N ALA A 76 -24.30 -72.10 -39.64
CA ALA A 76 -25.69 -71.72 -39.90
C ALA A 76 -26.34 -70.50 -39.20
N LEU A 77 -26.91 -69.65 -40.07
CA LEU A 77 -28.08 -68.78 -39.82
C LEU A 77 -29.22 -69.52 -39.08
N PRO A 78 -30.01 -68.80 -38.29
CA PRO A 78 -31.31 -68.36 -38.81
C PRO A 78 -31.56 -66.88 -38.49
N ASP A 79 -31.89 -66.05 -39.48
CA ASP A 79 -33.27 -65.64 -39.78
C ASP A 79 -34.26 -65.85 -38.61
N SER A 80 -34.39 -64.82 -37.77
CA SER A 80 -35.52 -64.69 -36.85
C SER A 80 -36.21 -63.37 -37.10
N GLY A 81 -37.15 -63.40 -38.06
CA GLY A 81 -38.25 -62.46 -38.14
C GLY A 81 -39.05 -62.48 -36.83
N GLN A 82 -38.79 -61.51 -35.96
CA GLN A 82 -39.71 -61.17 -34.88
C GLN A 82 -40.71 -60.14 -35.42
N GLN A 83 -41.88 -60.64 -35.80
CA GLN A 83 -43.11 -59.84 -35.84
C GLN A 83 -43.38 -59.33 -34.42
N HIS A 84 -42.90 -58.12 -34.12
CA HIS A 84 -43.37 -57.40 -32.95
C HIS A 84 -44.81 -56.96 -33.22
N ASN A 85 -45.73 -57.58 -32.46
CA ASN A 85 -47.12 -57.19 -32.36
C ASN A 85 -47.24 -55.67 -32.24
N GLY A 86 -47.95 -55.07 -33.21
CA GLY A 86 -48.03 -53.64 -33.49
C GLY A 86 -48.80 -52.83 -32.45
N GLY A 87 -48.31 -52.79 -31.22
CA GLY A 87 -48.70 -51.80 -30.23
C GLY A 87 -48.15 -50.44 -30.64
N THR A 88 -48.99 -49.54 -31.15
CA THR A 88 -48.57 -48.18 -31.51
C THR A 88 -48.12 -47.43 -30.25
N ARG A 89 -46.80 -47.27 -30.07
CA ARG A 89 -46.21 -46.65 -28.87
C ARG A 89 -46.56 -45.16 -28.83
N VAL A 90 -47.31 -44.75 -27.81
CA VAL A 90 -47.68 -43.34 -27.58
C VAL A 90 -46.52 -42.63 -26.86
N THR A 91 -46.03 -41.54 -27.43
CA THR A 91 -44.96 -40.72 -26.85
C THR A 91 -45.58 -39.50 -26.16
N ASN A 92 -45.23 -39.27 -24.89
CA ASN A 92 -45.75 -38.14 -24.11
C ASN A 92 -44.84 -36.93 -24.23
N PHE A 93 -45.42 -35.75 -24.45
CA PHE A 93 -44.70 -34.48 -24.49
C PHE A 93 -45.29 -33.47 -23.50
N VAL A 94 -44.41 -32.70 -22.87
CA VAL A 94 -44.75 -31.65 -21.89
C VAL A 94 -44.36 -30.30 -22.47
N ALA A 95 -45.14 -29.25 -22.17
CA ALA A 95 -44.77 -27.89 -22.58
C ALA A 95 -43.61 -27.36 -21.73
N ASN A 96 -42.68 -26.69 -22.40
CA ASN A 96 -41.63 -25.95 -21.74
C ASN A 96 -42.18 -24.62 -21.16
N PRO A 97 -41.49 -24.02 -20.18
CA PRO A 97 -41.87 -22.72 -19.61
C PRO A 97 -41.95 -21.58 -20.62
N ASP A 98 -41.36 -21.74 -21.81
CA ASP A 98 -41.40 -20.75 -22.89
C ASP A 98 -42.69 -20.77 -23.72
N GLY A 99 -43.65 -21.64 -23.38
CA GLY A 99 -44.93 -21.79 -24.09
C GLY A 99 -44.86 -22.67 -25.34
N PHE A 100 -43.81 -23.48 -25.51
CA PHE A 100 -43.67 -24.37 -26.65
C PHE A 100 -43.45 -25.84 -26.25
N VAL A 101 -43.94 -26.74 -27.10
CA VAL A 101 -43.69 -28.18 -27.02
C VAL A 101 -42.67 -28.55 -28.09
N ARG A 102 -41.61 -29.26 -27.70
CA ARG A 102 -40.62 -29.82 -28.63
C ARG A 102 -40.98 -31.28 -28.91
N ILE A 103 -41.47 -31.56 -30.11
CA ILE A 103 -41.88 -32.90 -30.54
C ILE A 103 -40.73 -33.53 -31.31
N SER A 104 -40.15 -34.62 -30.79
CA SER A 104 -39.04 -35.35 -31.41
C SER A 104 -39.50 -36.70 -31.97
N CYS A 105 -39.08 -37.02 -33.20
CA CYS A 105 -39.32 -38.31 -33.81
C CYS A 105 -38.50 -39.40 -33.09
N PRO A 106 -39.12 -40.52 -32.66
CA PRO A 106 -38.41 -41.58 -31.95
C PRO A 106 -37.43 -42.36 -32.84
N THR A 107 -37.56 -42.26 -34.17
CA THR A 107 -36.71 -43.02 -35.12
C THR A 107 -35.49 -42.22 -35.56
N CYS A 108 -35.66 -40.97 -36.01
CA CYS A 108 -34.55 -40.16 -36.56
C CYS A 108 -34.11 -39.00 -35.66
N GLY A 109 -34.79 -38.76 -34.53
CA GLY A 109 -34.47 -37.66 -33.61
C GLY A 109 -34.84 -36.25 -34.11
N ALA A 110 -35.33 -36.10 -35.35
CA ALA A 110 -35.77 -34.80 -35.87
C ALA A 110 -36.85 -34.19 -34.97
N ALA A 111 -36.69 -32.92 -34.61
CA ALA A 111 -37.57 -32.25 -33.67
C ALA A 111 -38.25 -31.02 -34.28
N LYS A 112 -39.53 -30.81 -33.96
CA LYS A 112 -40.32 -29.64 -34.35
C LYS A 112 -40.84 -28.92 -33.10
N LYS A 113 -40.70 -27.59 -33.10
CA LYS A 113 -41.20 -26.72 -32.03
C LYS A 113 -42.61 -26.22 -32.39
N VAL A 114 -43.59 -26.46 -31.53
CA VAL A 114 -45.00 -26.07 -31.74
C VAL A 114 -45.48 -25.29 -30.51
N ARG A 115 -46.28 -24.24 -30.71
CA ARG A 115 -46.87 -23.49 -29.58
C ARG A 115 -47.85 -24.38 -28.81
N SER A 116 -47.77 -24.37 -27.48
CA SER A 116 -48.66 -25.17 -26.61
C SER A 116 -50.14 -24.85 -26.84
N GLU A 117 -50.46 -23.58 -27.11
CA GLU A 117 -51.81 -23.09 -27.42
C GLU A 117 -52.49 -23.86 -28.57
N LYS A 118 -51.73 -24.26 -29.60
CA LYS A 118 -52.28 -25.02 -30.74
C LYS A 118 -52.56 -26.49 -30.42
N LEU A 119 -52.04 -26.97 -29.30
CA LEU A 119 -52.13 -28.35 -28.84
C LEU A 119 -53.08 -28.46 -27.63
N MET A 120 -53.48 -27.33 -27.03
CA MET A 120 -54.52 -27.27 -26.01
C MET A 120 -55.85 -27.76 -26.60
N GLY A 121 -56.52 -28.67 -25.89
CA GLY A 121 -57.77 -29.30 -26.32
C GLY A 121 -57.60 -30.65 -27.04
N MET A 122 -56.38 -31.07 -27.37
CA MET A 122 -56.11 -32.40 -27.94
C MET A 122 -56.06 -33.46 -26.83
N THR A 123 -57.22 -33.97 -26.43
CA THR A 123 -57.35 -35.01 -25.38
C THR A 123 -56.97 -36.41 -25.88
N GLN A 124 -57.07 -36.64 -27.19
CA GLN A 124 -56.70 -37.90 -27.82
C GLN A 124 -55.26 -37.86 -28.37
N PRO A 125 -54.53 -39.00 -28.38
CA PRO A 125 -53.23 -39.08 -29.03
C PRO A 125 -53.31 -38.69 -30.51
N VAL A 126 -52.45 -37.78 -30.94
CA VAL A 126 -52.41 -37.28 -32.33
C VAL A 126 -51.38 -38.07 -33.12
N ARG A 127 -51.76 -38.56 -34.30
CA ARG A 127 -50.82 -39.22 -35.22
C ARG A 127 -49.99 -38.18 -35.95
N MET A 128 -48.68 -38.28 -35.80
CA MET A 128 -47.69 -37.40 -36.40
C MET A 128 -46.85 -38.18 -37.40
N LYS A 129 -46.60 -37.59 -38.58
CA LYS A 129 -45.71 -38.15 -39.60
C LYS A 129 -44.42 -37.34 -39.66
N CYS A 130 -43.28 -38.00 -39.47
CA CYS A 130 -41.98 -37.39 -39.64
C CYS A 130 -41.55 -37.41 -41.11
N ALA A 131 -40.64 -36.50 -41.49
CA ALA A 131 -40.04 -36.47 -42.83
C ALA A 131 -39.25 -37.75 -43.16
N CYS A 132 -38.78 -38.50 -42.16
CA CYS A 132 -38.15 -39.82 -42.37
C CYS A 132 -39.14 -40.94 -42.69
N GLY A 133 -40.45 -40.64 -42.79
CA GLY A 133 -41.50 -41.61 -43.06
C GLY A 133 -42.10 -42.26 -41.82
N ASN A 134 -41.47 -42.14 -40.64
CA ASN A 134 -42.00 -42.73 -39.40
C ASN A 134 -43.30 -42.02 -38.94
N GLU A 135 -44.31 -42.82 -38.61
CA GLU A 135 -45.59 -42.38 -38.03
C GLU A 135 -45.70 -42.83 -36.57
N PHE A 136 -46.00 -41.90 -35.67
CA PHE A 136 -46.09 -42.19 -34.24
C PHE A 136 -47.20 -41.36 -33.58
N LEU A 137 -47.74 -41.88 -32.47
CA LEU A 137 -48.77 -41.20 -31.69
C LEU A 137 -48.14 -40.32 -30.61
N CYS A 138 -48.58 -39.07 -30.53
CA CYS A 138 -48.15 -38.10 -29.54
C CYS A 138 -49.30 -37.77 -28.58
N ARG A 139 -49.07 -37.84 -27.27
CA ARG A 139 -49.99 -37.33 -26.25
C ARG A 139 -49.36 -36.11 -25.58
N PHE A 140 -50.14 -35.04 -25.44
CA PHE A 140 -49.69 -33.78 -24.88
C PHE A 140 -50.27 -33.59 -23.49
N ASN A 141 -49.42 -33.67 -22.46
CA ASN A 141 -49.84 -33.45 -21.08
C ASN A 141 -49.62 -31.96 -20.76
N LEU A 142 -50.56 -31.14 -21.23
CA LEU A 142 -50.57 -29.70 -20.98
C LEU A 142 -51.49 -29.46 -19.78
N THR A 143 -50.92 -29.36 -18.59
CA THR A 143 -51.67 -28.90 -17.42
C THR A 143 -52.12 -27.46 -17.67
N PRO A 144 -53.42 -27.14 -17.60
CA PRO A 144 -53.87 -25.76 -17.60
C PRO A 144 -53.26 -25.12 -16.34
N SER A 145 -52.29 -24.24 -16.54
CA SER A 145 -51.85 -23.33 -15.50
C SER A 145 -53.08 -22.56 -15.04
N GLY A 146 -53.47 -22.74 -13.78
CA GLY A 146 -54.65 -22.13 -13.17
C GLY A 146 -54.73 -20.63 -13.48
N ASP A 147 -55.96 -20.18 -13.68
CA ASP A 147 -56.42 -18.84 -14.07
C ASP A 147 -55.46 -17.69 -13.75
N THR A 148 -54.55 -17.46 -14.68
CA THR A 148 -54.12 -16.12 -15.08
C THR A 148 -53.85 -16.20 -16.57
N LEU A 149 -54.91 -16.07 -17.37
CA LEU A 149 -54.77 -15.71 -18.77
C LEU A 149 -53.96 -14.40 -18.82
N PRO A 150 -52.80 -14.33 -19.47
CA PRO A 150 -52.24 -13.03 -19.78
C PRO A 150 -53.12 -12.44 -20.86
N ALA A 151 -53.89 -11.41 -20.47
CA ALA A 151 -54.35 -10.37 -21.38
C ALA A 151 -53.25 -10.09 -22.39
N ARG A 152 -53.61 -9.84 -23.66
CA ARG A 152 -52.74 -9.46 -24.77
C ARG A 152 -51.67 -8.48 -24.31
N ALA A 153 -50.57 -9.03 -23.80
CA ALA A 153 -49.60 -8.29 -23.04
C ALA A 153 -48.57 -7.80 -24.04
N THR A 154 -48.72 -6.53 -24.41
CA THR A 154 -47.58 -5.65 -24.64
C THR A 154 -46.69 -5.53 -23.38
N GLY A 155 -47.01 -6.26 -22.31
CA GLY A 155 -46.17 -6.54 -21.16
C GLY A 155 -44.76 -6.93 -21.58
N THR A 156 -43.89 -5.94 -21.47
CA THR A 156 -42.47 -6.08 -21.26
C THR A 156 -42.21 -7.32 -20.41
N SER A 157 -41.61 -8.31 -21.07
CA SER A 157 -41.15 -9.54 -20.47
C SER A 157 -40.44 -9.25 -19.13
N PRO A 158 -40.66 -10.02 -18.05
CA PRO A 158 -40.16 -9.74 -16.69
C PRO A 158 -38.63 -9.84 -16.53
N TYR A 159 -37.89 -9.86 -17.63
CA TYR A 159 -36.44 -9.93 -17.60
C TYR A 159 -35.89 -8.57 -17.21
N LYS A 160 -35.12 -8.60 -16.12
CA LYS A 160 -34.26 -7.51 -15.69
C LYS A 160 -33.45 -7.03 -16.90
N VAL A 161 -33.47 -5.71 -17.14
CA VAL A 161 -32.67 -5.10 -18.21
C VAL A 161 -31.21 -5.49 -18.01
N GLN A 162 -30.62 -6.11 -19.03
CA GLN A 162 -29.21 -6.50 -18.98
C GLN A 162 -28.36 -5.25 -19.24
N THR A 163 -27.62 -4.80 -18.24
CA THR A 163 -26.66 -3.71 -18.40
C THR A 163 -25.33 -4.29 -18.87
N VAL A 164 -24.76 -3.74 -19.93
CA VAL A 164 -23.51 -4.19 -20.54
C VAL A 164 -22.58 -2.99 -20.70
N PHE A 165 -21.31 -3.20 -20.38
CA PHE A 165 -20.23 -2.22 -20.48
C PHE A 165 -19.23 -2.66 -21.55
N PRO A 166 -18.56 -1.72 -22.24
CA PRO A 166 -17.48 -2.04 -23.17
C PRO A 166 -16.26 -2.59 -22.42
N ASP A 167 -15.56 -3.53 -23.06
CA ASP A 167 -14.27 -4.06 -22.60
C ASP A 167 -13.11 -3.10 -22.92
N ASP A 168 -11.86 -3.58 -22.85
CA ASP A 168 -10.69 -2.75 -23.17
C ASP A 168 -10.50 -2.48 -24.66
N ASP A 169 -11.14 -3.28 -25.52
CA ASP A 169 -11.12 -3.14 -26.98
C ASP A 169 -12.35 -2.38 -27.50
N ASP A 170 -13.07 -1.66 -26.63
CA ASP A 170 -14.34 -0.97 -26.92
C ASP A 170 -15.42 -1.90 -27.53
N ARG A 171 -15.45 -3.18 -27.12
CA ARG A 171 -16.47 -4.15 -27.53
C ARG A 171 -17.41 -4.47 -26.39
N VAL A 172 -18.71 -4.58 -26.70
CA VAL A 172 -19.74 -5.01 -25.74
C VAL A 172 -20.12 -6.46 -25.99
N HIS A 173 -20.17 -7.24 -24.91
CA HIS A 173 -20.53 -8.66 -24.96
C HIS A 173 -21.94 -8.88 -24.40
N VAL A 174 -22.90 -9.17 -25.28
CA VAL A 174 -24.29 -9.45 -24.90
C VAL A 174 -24.50 -10.96 -24.81
N SER A 175 -24.96 -11.47 -23.67
CA SER A 175 -25.24 -12.89 -23.47
C SER A 175 -26.75 -13.12 -23.44
N CYS A 176 -27.26 -13.99 -24.31
CA CYS A 176 -28.69 -14.30 -24.34
C CYS A 176 -29.12 -15.04 -23.06
N PRO A 177 -30.10 -14.52 -22.29
CA PRO A 177 -30.53 -15.15 -21.04
C PRO A 177 -31.26 -16.49 -21.25
N SER A 178 -31.74 -16.76 -22.47
CA SER A 178 -32.47 -18.00 -22.78
C SER A 178 -31.57 -19.17 -23.21
N CYS A 179 -30.50 -18.91 -23.98
CA CYS A 179 -29.66 -19.97 -24.55
C CYS A 179 -28.15 -19.83 -24.26
N GLY A 180 -27.74 -18.76 -23.57
CA GLY A 180 -26.34 -18.52 -23.19
C GLY A 180 -25.41 -18.07 -24.33
N VAL A 181 -25.88 -18.04 -25.59
CA VAL A 181 -25.07 -17.58 -26.73
C VAL A 181 -24.63 -16.13 -26.51
N LYS A 182 -23.31 -15.90 -26.65
CA LYS A 182 -22.67 -14.59 -26.53
C LYS A 182 -22.49 -13.96 -27.90
N ARG A 183 -22.70 -12.65 -27.99
CA ARG A 183 -22.43 -11.85 -29.19
C ARG A 183 -21.61 -10.64 -28.81
N SER A 184 -20.54 -10.37 -29.56
CA SER A 184 -19.73 -9.16 -29.43
C SER A 184 -20.13 -8.15 -30.51
N VAL A 185 -20.24 -6.87 -30.13
CA VAL A 185 -20.55 -5.74 -31.02
C VAL A 185 -19.66 -4.56 -30.64
N ASP A 186 -19.19 -3.77 -31.62
CA ASP A 186 -18.45 -2.53 -31.33
C ASP A 186 -19.33 -1.54 -30.58
N TYR A 187 -18.78 -0.95 -29.51
CA TYR A 187 -19.50 0.01 -28.68
C TYR A 187 -19.93 1.25 -29.47
N GLU A 188 -19.10 1.72 -30.42
CA GLU A 188 -19.40 2.84 -31.32
C GLU A 188 -20.74 2.70 -32.06
N LYS A 189 -21.14 1.47 -32.39
CA LYS A 189 -22.39 1.20 -33.11
C LYS A 189 -23.63 1.27 -32.21
N VAL A 190 -23.44 1.21 -30.89
CA VAL A 190 -24.53 1.13 -29.90
C VAL A 190 -24.54 2.27 -28.89
N LYS A 191 -23.48 3.08 -28.81
CA LYS A 191 -23.32 4.16 -27.82
C LYS A 191 -24.40 5.24 -27.85
N GLN A 192 -25.07 5.42 -28.98
CA GLN A 192 -26.15 6.40 -29.13
C GLN A 192 -27.43 6.01 -28.35
N HIS A 193 -27.54 4.76 -27.91
CA HIS A 193 -28.73 4.27 -27.22
C HIS A 193 -28.59 4.33 -25.70
N THR A 194 -28.89 5.49 -25.12
CA THR A 194 -28.97 5.66 -23.66
C THR A 194 -30.17 4.95 -23.02
N ARG A 195 -31.19 4.64 -23.81
CA ARG A 195 -32.37 3.86 -23.40
C ARG A 195 -32.18 2.36 -23.70
N PRO A 196 -32.79 1.45 -22.92
CA PRO A 196 -32.73 0.02 -23.19
C PRO A 196 -33.18 -0.32 -24.62
N VAL A 197 -32.32 -1.02 -25.37
CA VAL A 197 -32.58 -1.47 -26.74
C VAL A 197 -33.06 -2.92 -26.70
N ARG A 198 -34.10 -3.22 -27.47
CA ARG A 198 -34.63 -4.58 -27.58
C ARG A 198 -33.75 -5.37 -28.56
N THR A 199 -33.00 -6.35 -28.02
CA THR A 199 -32.06 -7.17 -28.79
C THR A 199 -32.64 -8.56 -29.01
N LYS A 200 -32.56 -9.07 -30.25
CA LYS A 200 -33.01 -10.42 -30.61
C LYS A 200 -31.82 -11.38 -30.73
N CYS A 201 -31.89 -12.51 -30.03
CA CYS A 201 -30.87 -13.56 -30.10
C CYS A 201 -30.88 -14.23 -31.48
N PRO A 202 -29.72 -14.33 -32.18
CA PRO A 202 -29.67 -14.97 -33.49
C PRO A 202 -29.89 -16.49 -33.43
N ALA A 203 -29.54 -17.14 -32.31
CA ALA A 203 -29.62 -18.59 -32.17
C ALA A 203 -31.04 -19.09 -31.85
N CYS A 204 -31.71 -18.48 -30.86
CA CYS A 204 -33.03 -18.93 -30.41
C CYS A 204 -34.18 -17.97 -30.74
N GLY A 205 -33.89 -16.79 -31.30
CA GLY A 205 -34.90 -15.78 -31.65
C GLY A 205 -35.48 -15.01 -30.45
N PHE A 206 -35.01 -15.26 -29.23
CA PHE A 206 -35.49 -14.62 -28.01
C PHE A 206 -35.15 -13.12 -27.97
N SER A 207 -36.13 -12.27 -27.65
CA SER A 207 -35.98 -10.81 -27.62
C SER A 207 -35.96 -10.27 -26.19
N PHE A 208 -34.91 -9.54 -25.80
CA PHE A 208 -34.70 -9.04 -24.43
C PHE A 208 -34.10 -7.61 -24.43
N PRO A 209 -34.38 -6.80 -23.38
CA PRO A 209 -33.86 -5.44 -23.29
C PRO A 209 -32.40 -5.43 -22.80
N VAL A 210 -31.55 -4.67 -23.49
CA VAL A 210 -30.14 -4.47 -23.15
C VAL A 210 -29.87 -2.96 -23.03
N ARG A 211 -29.21 -2.53 -21.96
CA ARG A 211 -28.76 -1.15 -21.77
C ARG A 211 -27.24 -1.11 -21.91
N PHE A 212 -26.76 -0.30 -22.84
CA PHE A 212 -25.34 -0.06 -23.03
C PHE A 212 -24.95 1.19 -22.24
N LEU A 213 -23.99 1.05 -21.34
CA LEU A 213 -23.45 2.16 -20.57
C LEU A 213 -21.97 2.36 -20.92
N PRO A 214 -21.46 3.59 -20.82
CA PRO A 214 -20.07 3.88 -21.14
C PRO A 214 -19.13 3.28 -20.08
N LYS A 215 -17.87 3.06 -20.46
CA LYS A 215 -16.86 2.34 -19.68
C LYS A 215 -16.67 2.92 -18.28
N GLU A 216 -16.80 4.24 -18.14
CA GLU A 216 -16.63 4.98 -16.88
C GLU A 216 -17.77 4.76 -15.88
N GLN A 217 -18.85 4.08 -16.28
CA GLN A 217 -19.96 3.69 -15.40
C GLN A 217 -19.90 2.22 -14.98
N ASP A 218 -18.88 1.47 -15.40
CA ASP A 218 -18.75 0.05 -15.05
C ASP A 218 -18.36 -0.12 -13.57
N PRO A 219 -19.27 -0.62 -12.71
CA PRO A 219 -19.00 -0.79 -11.28
C PRO A 219 -17.88 -1.79 -10.99
N SER A 220 -17.55 -2.68 -11.94
CA SER A 220 -16.43 -3.61 -11.80
C SER A 220 -15.07 -2.96 -12.07
N ARG A 221 -15.04 -1.88 -12.87
CA ARG A 221 -13.85 -1.08 -13.14
C ARG A 221 -13.63 0.04 -12.12
N HIS A 222 -14.66 0.39 -11.35
CA HIS A 222 -14.47 1.20 -10.15
C HIS A 222 -13.63 0.39 -9.15
N LYS A 223 -12.31 0.55 -9.25
CA LYS A 223 -11.37 0.12 -8.22
C LYS A 223 -11.87 0.76 -6.92
N ARG A 224 -12.28 -0.07 -5.95
CA ARG A 224 -12.72 0.43 -4.65
C ARG A 224 -11.49 0.99 -3.96
N TYR A 225 -11.34 2.29 -4.03
CA TYR A 225 -10.33 3.01 -3.26
C TYR A 225 -10.81 3.08 -1.80
N GLU A 226 -9.87 2.85 -0.88
CA GLU A 226 -10.10 3.13 0.53
C GLU A 226 -10.34 4.63 0.73
N GLU A 227 -11.06 4.98 1.81
CA GLU A 227 -11.31 6.37 2.18
C GLU A 227 -9.99 7.10 2.43
N GLN A 228 -9.78 8.20 1.71
CA GLN A 228 -8.58 9.01 1.84
C GLN A 228 -8.86 10.26 2.67
N THR A 229 -8.05 10.48 3.70
CA THR A 229 -8.16 11.66 4.58
C THR A 229 -7.14 12.70 4.15
N PHE A 230 -7.62 13.91 3.85
CA PHE A 230 -6.78 15.05 3.51
C PHE A 230 -6.92 16.14 4.57
N TYR A 231 -5.80 16.77 4.92
CA TYR A 231 -5.73 17.83 5.90
C TYR A 231 -5.57 19.17 5.17
N ALA A 232 -6.27 20.20 5.63
CA ALA A 232 -6.00 21.56 5.17
C ALA A 232 -4.64 22.04 5.69
N ASP A 233 -3.87 22.69 4.81
CA ASP A 233 -2.67 23.41 5.21
C ASP A 233 -3.02 24.63 6.07
N LEU A 234 -2.01 25.27 6.67
CA LEU A 234 -2.19 26.50 7.46
C LEU A 234 -2.76 27.68 6.64
N GLY A 235 -2.67 27.60 5.31
CA GLY A 235 -3.27 28.57 4.39
C GLY A 235 -4.72 28.23 4.01
N GLY A 236 -5.33 27.23 4.64
CA GLY A 236 -6.68 26.78 4.33
C GLY A 236 -6.81 26.06 3.00
N ARG A 237 -5.74 25.48 2.45
CA ARG A 237 -5.79 24.74 1.18
C ARG A 237 -5.68 23.24 1.41
N VAL A 238 -6.49 22.48 0.70
CA VAL A 238 -6.48 21.02 0.71
C VAL A 238 -5.96 20.53 -0.64
N THR A 239 -4.87 19.75 -0.64
CA THR A 239 -4.35 19.13 -1.87
C THR A 239 -4.78 17.66 -1.94
N ILE A 240 -5.66 17.36 -2.89
CA ILE A 240 -6.16 16.00 -3.15
C ILE A 240 -5.25 15.35 -4.18
N ILE A 241 -4.68 14.19 -3.86
CA ILE A 241 -3.84 13.43 -4.78
C ILE A 241 -4.62 12.21 -5.25
N CYS A 242 -4.72 12.04 -6.57
CA CYS A 242 -5.38 10.86 -7.12
C CYS A 242 -4.53 9.60 -6.89
N PRO A 243 -5.07 8.53 -6.30
CA PRO A 243 -4.32 7.29 -6.07
C PRO A 243 -3.99 6.53 -7.36
N GLU A 244 -4.67 6.84 -8.47
CA GLU A 244 -4.48 6.14 -9.74
C GLU A 244 -3.43 6.80 -10.65
N CYS A 245 -3.44 8.12 -10.76
CA CYS A 245 -2.57 8.85 -11.69
C CYS A 245 -1.62 9.84 -10.99
N SER A 246 -1.65 9.90 -9.65
CA SER A 246 -0.83 10.79 -8.82
C SER A 246 -0.99 12.29 -9.11
N LYS A 247 -1.93 12.70 -9.97
CA LYS A 247 -2.22 14.12 -10.22
C LYS A 247 -2.87 14.74 -8.99
N GLY A 248 -2.31 15.86 -8.54
CA GLY A 248 -2.84 16.67 -7.45
C GLY A 248 -3.83 17.72 -7.95
N ARG A 249 -4.84 18.03 -7.14
CA ARG A 249 -5.68 19.22 -7.27
C ARG A 249 -5.81 19.89 -5.92
N THR A 250 -5.54 21.19 -5.86
CA THR A 250 -5.68 21.99 -4.64
C THR A 250 -7.02 22.74 -4.64
N LEU A 251 -7.72 22.71 -3.50
CA LEU A 251 -9.00 23.38 -3.25
C LEU A 251 -8.91 24.23 -1.98
N GLN A 252 -9.73 25.27 -1.87
CA GLN A 252 -9.84 26.05 -0.63
C GLN A 252 -10.72 25.31 0.39
N SER A 253 -10.38 25.37 1.67
CA SER A 253 -11.08 24.72 2.76
C SER A 253 -12.49 25.26 2.94
N ALA A 254 -12.69 26.56 2.68
CA ALA A 254 -13.99 27.21 2.71
C ALA A 254 -15.00 26.56 1.74
N ASP A 255 -14.54 26.11 0.57
CA ASP A 255 -15.39 25.44 -0.43
C ASP A 255 -15.79 24.01 0.00
N LEU A 256 -15.01 23.42 0.90
CA LEU A 256 -15.16 22.04 1.37
C LEU A 256 -15.85 21.93 2.73
N ALA A 257 -15.96 23.02 3.49
CA ALA A 257 -16.50 23.03 4.85
C ALA A 257 -17.95 22.51 4.93
N ASN A 258 -18.75 22.73 3.88
CA ASN A 258 -20.18 22.36 3.84
C ASN A 258 -20.46 21.07 3.06
N VAL A 259 -19.42 20.37 2.61
CA VAL A 259 -19.55 19.16 1.79
C VAL A 259 -19.81 17.95 2.69
N LYS A 260 -20.85 17.16 2.41
CA LYS A 260 -21.17 15.93 3.16
C LYS A 260 -20.01 14.94 3.07
N GLN A 261 -19.50 14.45 4.20
CA GLN A 261 -18.34 13.53 4.21
C GLN A 261 -18.75 12.08 4.55
N PRO A 262 -18.09 11.06 3.95
CA PRO A 262 -17.08 11.17 2.89
C PRO A 262 -17.71 11.57 1.54
N THR A 263 -17.04 12.44 0.78
CA THR A 263 -17.52 12.86 -0.56
C THR A 263 -16.73 12.18 -1.66
N PRO A 264 -17.39 11.65 -2.72
CA PRO A 264 -16.70 11.10 -3.87
C PRO A 264 -16.04 12.21 -4.69
N VAL A 265 -14.71 12.12 -4.85
CA VAL A 265 -13.94 13.01 -5.72
C VAL A 265 -13.63 12.28 -7.02
N ARG A 266 -13.90 12.95 -8.15
CA ARG A 266 -13.57 12.45 -9.49
C ARG A 266 -12.30 13.12 -10.00
N CYS A 267 -11.30 12.32 -10.34
CA CYS A 267 -10.09 12.76 -11.02
C CYS A 267 -10.30 12.86 -12.54
N SER A 268 -9.47 13.65 -13.22
CA SER A 268 -9.45 13.75 -14.68
C SER A 268 -9.04 12.46 -15.39
N CYS A 269 -8.39 11.51 -14.71
CA CYS A 269 -8.14 10.16 -15.23
C CYS A 269 -9.37 9.24 -15.21
N GLY A 270 -10.50 9.69 -14.64
CA GLY A 270 -11.72 8.88 -14.49
C GLY A 270 -11.87 8.19 -13.13
N ALA A 271 -10.80 8.11 -12.33
CA ALA A 271 -10.85 7.56 -10.98
C ALA A 271 -11.86 8.32 -10.11
N VAL A 272 -12.68 7.58 -9.35
CA VAL A 272 -13.59 8.15 -8.35
C VAL A 272 -13.29 7.48 -7.01
N PHE A 273 -12.94 8.29 -6.01
CA PHE A 273 -12.55 7.79 -4.68
C PHE A 273 -13.16 8.63 -3.55
N PRO A 274 -13.55 8.00 -2.42
CA PRO A 274 -14.13 8.70 -1.28
C PRO A 274 -13.04 9.49 -0.52
N CYS A 275 -13.32 10.77 -0.26
CA CYS A 275 -12.42 11.66 0.47
C CYS A 275 -13.08 12.19 1.75
N ARG A 276 -12.30 12.25 2.83
CA ARG A 276 -12.59 12.95 4.09
C ARG A 276 -11.64 14.15 4.20
N PHE A 277 -12.15 15.29 4.64
CA PHE A 277 -11.37 16.52 4.83
C PHE A 277 -11.38 16.91 6.29
N VAL A 278 -10.18 17.09 6.86
CA VAL A 278 -9.98 17.54 8.24
C VAL A 278 -9.45 18.97 8.21
N PHE A 279 -10.18 19.86 8.88
CA PHE A 279 -9.82 21.27 9.01
C PHE A 279 -9.34 21.54 10.44
N PRO A 280 -8.27 22.33 10.63
CA PRO A 280 -7.90 22.78 11.96
C PRO A 280 -9.04 23.59 12.57
N GLU A 281 -9.38 23.32 13.83
CA GLU A 281 -10.37 24.10 14.57
C GLU A 281 -9.87 25.55 14.65
N GLN A 282 -10.58 26.46 13.97
CA GLN A 282 -10.31 27.88 14.12
C GLN A 282 -10.88 28.30 15.48
N ASN A 283 -10.00 28.46 16.47
CA ASN A 283 -10.37 29.05 17.75
C ASN A 283 -10.78 30.50 17.50
N ALA A 284 -12.08 30.76 17.53
CA ALA A 284 -12.66 32.09 17.30
C ALA A 284 -12.19 33.15 18.33
N ASP A 285 -11.62 32.71 19.47
CA ASP A 285 -11.21 33.58 20.56
C ASP A 285 -9.83 34.24 20.36
N GLU A 286 -9.02 33.80 19.39
CA GLU A 286 -7.65 34.31 19.20
C GLU A 286 -7.56 35.52 18.25
N GLU A 287 -8.59 35.78 17.44
CA GLU A 287 -8.63 36.92 16.52
C GLU A 287 -8.84 38.26 17.25
N GLN A 288 -9.30 38.22 18.51
CA GLN A 288 -9.54 39.42 19.33
C GLN A 288 -8.29 39.96 20.07
N LYS A 289 -7.14 39.26 20.03
CA LYS A 289 -5.90 39.65 20.74
C LYS A 289 -4.78 40.18 19.83
N ARG A 290 -5.07 40.51 18.56
CA ARG A 290 -4.08 41.17 17.70
C ARG A 290 -3.72 42.55 18.28
N LEU A 291 -2.51 42.65 18.82
CA LEU A 291 -1.84 43.91 19.12
C LEU A 291 -1.74 44.74 17.81
N PRO A 292 -1.80 46.08 17.89
CA PRO A 292 -1.67 46.94 16.72
C PRO A 292 -0.33 46.68 16.00
N ASP A 293 -0.40 46.57 14.67
CA ASP A 293 0.77 46.40 13.80
C ASP A 293 1.85 47.45 14.13
N PRO A 294 3.14 47.08 14.19
CA PRO A 294 4.20 48.05 14.31
C PRO A 294 4.22 48.98 13.11
N ASP A 295 4.55 50.23 13.36
CA ASP A 295 4.47 51.33 12.41
C ASP A 295 5.20 50.99 11.09
N MET A 296 4.50 51.11 9.96
CA MET A 296 4.96 50.69 8.63
C MET A 296 6.25 51.42 8.19
N ASP A 297 6.58 52.54 8.82
CA ASP A 297 7.78 53.32 8.56
C ASP A 297 9.04 52.71 9.21
N GLU A 298 8.93 52.03 10.36
CA GLU A 298 10.07 51.29 10.95
C GLU A 298 10.46 50.08 10.09
N LEU A 299 9.46 49.38 9.53
CA LEU A 299 9.69 48.23 8.66
C LEU A 299 10.32 48.62 7.31
N ARG A 300 10.04 49.84 6.82
CA ARG A 300 10.70 50.41 5.64
C ARG A 300 12.15 50.81 5.94
N HIS A 301 12.41 51.37 7.11
CA HIS A 301 13.76 51.77 7.53
C HIS A 301 14.71 50.57 7.67
N ALA A 302 14.26 49.48 8.29
CA ALA A 302 15.06 48.26 8.45
C ALA A 302 15.38 47.53 7.12
N LYS A 303 14.59 47.76 6.06
CA LYS A 303 14.81 47.15 4.73
C LYS A 303 15.95 47.80 3.95
N THR A 304 16.30 49.05 4.24
CA THR A 304 17.30 49.82 3.50
C THR A 304 18.69 49.85 4.16
N MET A 305 18.82 49.36 5.40
CA MET A 305 20.10 49.36 6.13
C MET A 305 21.10 48.36 5.55
N GLN A 306 22.38 48.74 5.55
CA GLN A 306 23.46 47.79 5.23
C GLN A 306 23.61 46.75 6.34
N ALA A 307 24.18 45.58 6.02
CA ALA A 307 24.23 44.44 6.94
C ALA A 307 24.88 44.78 8.30
N ASP A 308 25.93 45.61 8.28
CA ASP A 308 26.70 45.98 9.47
C ASP A 308 25.91 46.95 10.38
N GLU A 309 25.08 47.80 9.79
CA GLU A 309 24.20 48.74 10.51
C GLU A 309 23.01 48.02 11.15
N LEU A 310 22.47 47.00 10.46
CA LEU A 310 21.36 46.19 10.97
C LEU A 310 21.76 45.38 12.23
N GLY A 311 22.95 44.78 12.21
CA GLY A 311 23.50 44.09 13.38
C GLY A 311 23.71 45.04 14.58
N HIS A 312 24.01 46.30 14.33
CA HIS A 312 24.14 47.31 15.38
C HIS A 312 22.77 47.79 15.92
N TYR A 313 21.77 47.94 15.04
CA TYR A 313 20.40 48.33 15.40
C TYR A 313 19.68 47.26 16.23
N ILE A 314 19.82 45.98 15.87
CA ILE A 314 19.21 44.87 16.59
C ILE A 314 19.84 44.69 17.99
N ARG A 315 21.15 44.91 18.15
CA ARG A 315 21.81 44.94 19.47
C ARG A 315 21.22 46.01 20.38
N LYS A 316 20.85 47.17 19.82
CA LYS A 316 20.24 48.27 20.57
C LYS A 316 18.83 47.92 21.04
N LEU A 317 18.03 47.26 20.19
CA LEU A 317 16.70 46.76 20.56
C LEU A 317 16.77 45.61 21.57
N GLY A 318 17.72 44.69 21.44
CA GLY A 318 17.91 43.58 22.39
C GLY A 318 18.37 44.01 23.79
N ALA A 319 19.10 45.13 23.89
CA ALA A 319 19.55 45.69 25.17
C ALA A 319 18.40 46.33 25.99
N GLU A 320 17.34 46.79 25.33
CA GLU A 320 16.20 47.45 25.99
C GLU A 320 15.17 46.47 26.56
N PHE A 321 15.18 45.20 26.14
CA PHE A 321 14.21 44.17 26.55
C PHE A 321 14.81 42.99 27.35
N GLY A 322 15.99 43.16 27.96
CA GLY A 322 16.55 42.17 28.88
C GLY A 322 15.58 41.84 30.04
N PRO A 323 15.50 40.58 30.51
CA PRO A 323 14.60 40.21 31.59
C PRO A 323 14.99 40.95 32.87
N LYS A 324 14.04 41.67 33.48
CA LYS A 324 14.18 42.22 34.84
C LYS A 324 14.36 41.06 35.82
N THR A 325 15.60 40.70 36.11
CA THR A 325 15.94 39.77 37.19
C THR A 325 15.59 40.43 38.52
N SER A 326 14.64 39.84 39.24
CA SER A 326 14.36 40.12 40.64
C SER A 326 15.63 39.92 41.47
N ALA A 327 15.97 40.93 42.27
CA ALA A 327 17.12 40.95 43.15
C ALA A 327 17.14 39.75 44.12
N SER A 328 18.30 39.10 44.24
CA SER A 328 18.65 38.25 45.39
C SER A 328 19.53 39.06 46.35
N PRO A 329 19.44 38.83 47.68
CA PRO A 329 20.13 39.64 48.69
C PRO A 329 21.63 39.32 48.78
N PRO A 330 22.45 40.22 49.38
CA PRO A 330 23.91 40.13 49.36
C PRO A 330 24.48 39.08 50.32
N PRO A 331 25.72 38.63 50.11
CA PRO A 331 26.34 37.59 50.92
C PRO A 331 26.75 38.11 52.31
N LEU A 332 26.54 37.26 53.31
CA LEU A 332 27.07 37.44 54.66
C LEU A 332 28.57 37.15 54.69
N ASN A 333 29.31 38.07 55.31
CA ASN A 333 30.71 37.95 55.72
C ASN A 333 30.99 36.67 56.54
N PRO A 334 32.22 36.17 56.47
CA PRO A 334 32.91 35.73 57.68
C PRO A 334 34.29 36.40 57.83
N ARG A 335 34.44 37.19 58.90
CA ARG A 335 35.68 37.39 59.67
C ARG A 335 35.48 36.63 60.97
N SER A 336 36.31 35.69 61.39
CA SER A 336 37.65 35.83 61.98
C SER A 336 38.06 34.40 62.45
N THR A 337 39.31 33.95 62.58
CA THR A 337 40.47 34.48 63.33
C THR A 337 41.71 33.56 63.14
N VAL A 338 42.91 34.17 63.10
CA VAL A 338 44.21 33.78 63.75
C VAL A 338 45.00 32.59 63.15
N ASP A 339 46.07 32.87 62.37
CA ASP A 339 47.52 32.89 62.68
C ASP A 339 48.20 31.50 62.84
N LEU A 340 49.19 31.21 61.97
CA LEU A 340 50.63 31.20 62.30
C LEU A 340 51.51 30.67 61.14
N ASP A 341 52.64 31.38 60.95
CA ASP A 341 53.97 30.93 60.52
C ASP A 341 54.28 30.48 59.07
N ARG A 342 54.69 31.48 58.27
CA ARG A 342 56.08 31.76 57.83
C ARG A 342 57.13 30.62 57.85
N ARG A 343 57.69 30.32 56.65
CA ARG A 343 59.05 29.84 56.25
C ARG A 343 58.89 28.83 55.08
N ASP A 344 59.77 28.61 54.13
CA ASP A 344 60.89 29.33 53.53
C ASP A 344 61.16 28.60 52.18
N TYR A 345 61.68 29.33 51.20
CA TYR A 345 62.70 28.89 50.22
C TYR A 345 62.43 27.90 49.04
N ARG A 346 62.74 28.46 47.84
CA ARG A 346 63.52 27.95 46.68
C ARG A 346 63.06 26.67 45.96
N GLN A 347 62.67 26.70 44.67
CA GLN A 347 63.44 26.92 43.41
C GLN A 347 64.52 25.86 43.06
N ALA A 348 64.47 25.43 41.79
CA ALA A 348 65.39 24.60 41.01
C ALA A 348 65.27 23.08 41.23
N GLY A 349 65.37 22.20 40.23
CA GLY A 349 65.66 22.32 38.79
C GLY A 349 65.26 21.00 38.10
N GLU A 350 64.87 21.06 36.83
CA GLU A 350 65.64 20.47 35.72
C GLU A 350 65.70 18.92 35.69
N ASN A 351 64.80 18.34 34.88
CA ASN A 351 65.03 17.40 33.76
C ASN A 351 66.48 16.92 33.45
N PRO A 352 66.70 15.89 32.59
CA PRO A 352 65.84 14.80 32.08
C PRO A 352 66.58 13.43 31.95
N SER A 353 65.89 12.45 31.32
CA SER A 353 66.39 11.59 30.22
C SER A 353 66.58 10.08 30.47
N SER A 354 66.03 9.31 29.51
CA SER A 354 66.41 7.98 29.00
C SER A 354 66.44 6.78 29.97
N GLY A 355 66.03 5.57 29.63
CA GLY A 355 65.54 4.96 28.39
C GLY A 355 65.54 3.43 28.54
N THR A 356 64.77 2.76 27.68
CA THR A 356 64.96 1.39 27.14
C THR A 356 64.87 0.12 28.02
N THR A 357 63.90 -0.73 27.62
CA THR A 357 63.91 -2.20 27.40
C THR A 357 64.08 -3.19 28.56
N GLY A 358 63.21 -4.21 28.56
CA GLY A 358 63.57 -5.57 28.98
C GLY A 358 62.44 -6.38 29.62
N ASP A 359 61.82 -7.26 28.84
CA ASP A 359 60.98 -8.37 29.29
C ASP A 359 61.72 -9.33 30.26
N GLY A 360 60.97 -9.97 31.17
CA GLY A 360 61.47 -11.10 31.96
C GLY A 360 60.60 -11.49 33.17
N ILE A 361 59.63 -12.38 32.93
CA ILE A 361 59.00 -13.32 33.91
C ILE A 361 60.01 -14.49 34.08
N PRO A 362 60.23 -15.15 35.26
CA PRO A 362 59.18 -15.90 35.99
C PRO A 362 59.26 -16.05 37.53
N GLU A 363 58.10 -16.47 38.06
CA GLU A 363 57.80 -17.41 39.15
C GLU A 363 58.54 -17.31 40.50
N VAL A 364 57.75 -17.16 41.57
CA VAL A 364 57.81 -18.04 42.76
C VAL A 364 56.49 -18.00 43.53
N GLU A 365 56.07 -19.20 43.93
CA GLU A 365 54.93 -19.54 44.79
C GLU A 365 55.08 -18.97 46.20
N ASP A 366 53.96 -18.68 46.88
CA ASP A 366 53.87 -19.03 48.30
C ASP A 366 52.42 -19.16 48.80
N VAL A 367 52.31 -20.13 49.70
CA VAL A 367 51.16 -20.76 50.36
C VAL A 367 50.56 -19.84 51.42
N VAL A 368 49.23 -19.79 51.57
CA VAL A 368 48.59 -19.58 52.89
C VAL A 368 47.30 -20.42 53.03
N GLU A 369 47.18 -20.93 54.24
CA GLU A 369 46.33 -21.95 54.84
C GLU A 369 44.81 -21.71 54.85
N VAL A 370 44.17 -22.85 55.14
CA VAL A 370 42.75 -23.15 55.24
C VAL A 370 42.31 -23.03 56.70
N GLU A 371 41.19 -22.35 56.97
CA GLU A 371 40.40 -22.57 58.19
C GLU A 371 38.89 -22.43 57.93
N GLY A 372 38.11 -23.33 58.53
CA GLY A 372 36.72 -23.05 58.93
C GLY A 372 35.60 -23.71 58.13
N VAL A 373 35.38 -25.00 58.33
CA VAL A 373 34.15 -25.71 57.97
C VAL A 373 33.15 -25.60 59.13
N GLU A 374 31.96 -25.04 58.90
CA GLU A 374 30.76 -25.32 59.70
C GLU A 374 29.66 -25.93 58.80
N PRO A 375 28.96 -27.00 59.23
CA PRO A 375 27.91 -27.62 58.44
C PRO A 375 26.56 -26.93 58.72
N VAL A 376 25.94 -26.37 57.70
CA VAL A 376 24.55 -25.87 57.76
C VAL A 376 23.66 -26.74 56.88
N TYR A 377 22.50 -27.01 57.45
CA TYR A 377 21.52 -28.07 57.22
C TYR A 377 20.85 -28.04 55.84
N ASP A 378 20.48 -29.22 55.33
CA ASP A 378 19.64 -29.42 54.14
C ASP A 378 18.28 -28.72 54.31
N GLU A 379 18.07 -27.61 53.58
CA GLU A 379 16.75 -27.03 53.35
C GLU A 379 16.20 -27.46 51.98
N ALA A 380 14.92 -27.82 52.02
CA ALA A 380 14.15 -28.44 50.96
C ALA A 380 14.23 -27.75 49.60
N ALA A 381 14.27 -28.57 48.55
CA ALA A 381 14.16 -28.18 47.16
C ALA A 381 12.89 -27.33 46.91
N GLY A 382 13.10 -26.02 46.79
CA GLY A 382 12.13 -25.09 46.21
C GLY A 382 12.05 -25.26 44.69
N PRO A 383 10.89 -24.96 44.07
CA PRO A 383 10.69 -25.13 42.64
C PRO A 383 11.63 -24.21 41.85
N GLN A 384 12.41 -24.81 40.94
CA GLN A 384 13.27 -24.10 40.00
C GLN A 384 12.45 -23.09 39.20
N SER A 385 12.68 -21.80 39.44
CA SER A 385 12.19 -20.72 38.58
C SER A 385 12.87 -20.86 37.22
N GLN A 386 12.06 -21.04 36.18
CA GLN A 386 12.53 -20.98 34.80
C GLN A 386 13.18 -19.61 34.54
N PRO A 387 14.30 -19.54 33.81
CA PRO A 387 14.88 -18.26 33.43
C PRO A 387 13.85 -17.46 32.62
N GLU A 388 13.58 -16.22 33.03
CA GLU A 388 12.79 -15.28 32.24
C GLU A 388 13.42 -15.19 30.83
N PRO A 389 12.61 -15.23 29.75
CA PRO A 389 13.13 -15.13 28.40
C PRO A 389 13.85 -13.78 28.25
N GLU A 390 15.15 -13.84 27.90
CA GLU A 390 15.96 -12.66 27.58
C GLU A 390 15.21 -11.81 26.55
N GLN A 391 14.82 -10.59 26.94
CA GLN A 391 14.18 -9.63 26.04
C GLN A 391 15.19 -9.25 24.97
N HIS A 392 15.03 -9.82 23.78
CA HIS A 392 15.89 -9.53 22.65
C HIS A 392 15.49 -8.17 22.07
N ASP A 393 16.29 -7.14 22.32
CA ASP A 393 16.03 -5.80 21.80
C ASP A 393 16.00 -5.82 20.26
N PRO A 394 14.93 -5.31 19.63
CA PRO A 394 14.75 -5.40 18.17
C PRO A 394 15.74 -4.55 17.38
N PHE A 395 16.49 -3.66 18.03
CA PHE A 395 17.55 -2.87 17.42
C PHE A 395 18.57 -2.35 18.44
N THR A 396 19.71 -1.85 17.94
CA THR A 396 20.75 -1.19 18.72
C THR A 396 21.08 0.17 18.10
N VAL A 397 21.12 1.23 18.91
CA VAL A 397 21.41 2.60 18.44
C VAL A 397 22.89 2.74 18.08
N THR A 398 23.18 3.37 16.92
CA THR A 398 24.55 3.60 16.45
C THR A 398 24.86 5.10 16.34
N GLN A 399 26.06 5.52 16.77
CA GLN A 399 26.49 6.93 16.76
C GLN A 399 27.05 7.43 15.40
N GLY A 400 27.06 6.59 14.37
CA GLY A 400 27.53 6.91 13.02
C GLY A 400 26.90 6.00 11.97
N PHE A 401 26.99 6.38 10.71
CA PHE A 401 26.51 5.59 9.58
C PHE A 401 27.33 5.87 8.32
N ASP A 402 27.40 4.88 7.44
CA ASP A 402 27.92 5.06 6.09
C ASP A 402 26.80 5.52 5.15
N ASP A 403 27.15 6.30 4.13
CA ASP A 403 26.15 6.84 3.21
C ASP A 403 25.41 5.76 2.41
N ASP A 404 26.00 4.58 2.26
CA ASP A 404 25.44 3.44 1.52
C ASP A 404 24.39 2.64 2.30
N TRP A 405 24.18 2.95 3.59
CA TRP A 405 23.18 2.24 4.40
C TRP A 405 21.75 2.56 3.92
N PRO A 406 20.82 1.58 3.93
CA PRO A 406 19.43 1.80 3.54
C PRO A 406 18.76 2.90 4.37
N LEU A 407 18.12 3.87 3.72
CA LEU A 407 17.37 4.94 4.38
C LEU A 407 15.89 4.56 4.55
N LEU A 408 15.43 4.49 5.80
CA LEU A 408 14.05 4.15 6.15
C LEU A 408 13.35 5.34 6.80
N SER A 409 12.12 5.65 6.37
CA SER A 409 11.33 6.74 6.93
C SER A 409 10.63 6.34 8.21
N VAL A 410 10.76 7.18 9.24
CA VAL A 410 10.04 7.02 10.50
C VAL A 410 8.67 7.68 10.36
N ASN A 411 7.61 6.95 10.74
CA ASN A 411 6.24 7.46 10.65
C ASN A 411 5.90 8.41 11.82
N ALA A 412 4.68 8.95 11.82
CA ALA A 412 4.21 9.85 12.88
C ALA A 412 4.08 9.21 14.26
N GLU A 413 4.06 7.87 14.35
CA GLU A 413 4.04 7.10 15.60
C GLU A 413 5.44 6.73 16.10
N HIS A 414 6.51 7.29 15.50
CA HIS A 414 7.90 6.91 15.78
C HIS A 414 8.22 5.43 15.47
N LYS A 415 7.49 4.80 14.55
CA LYS A 415 7.76 3.43 14.11
C LYS A 415 8.40 3.41 12.73
N VAL A 416 9.24 2.41 12.48
CA VAL A 416 9.87 2.15 11.18
C VAL A 416 9.71 0.70 10.78
N GLN A 417 9.39 0.47 9.51
CA GLN A 417 9.33 -0.87 8.92
C GLN A 417 10.67 -1.19 8.25
N ALA A 418 11.38 -2.17 8.78
CA ALA A 418 12.71 -2.59 8.33
C ALA A 418 12.67 -4.03 7.81
N PRO A 419 12.53 -4.25 6.49
CA PRO A 419 12.60 -5.59 5.92
C PRO A 419 14.01 -6.17 6.07
N CYS A 420 14.09 -7.40 6.57
CA CYS A 420 15.35 -8.11 6.76
C CYS A 420 16.02 -8.41 5.42
N ILE A 421 17.30 -8.11 5.29
CA ILE A 421 18.07 -8.39 4.07
C ILE A 421 18.20 -9.89 3.78
N HIS A 422 18.19 -10.73 4.83
CA HIS A 422 18.33 -12.18 4.72
C HIS A 422 16.98 -12.89 4.57
N CYS A 423 16.11 -12.84 5.58
CA CYS A 423 14.86 -13.61 5.60
C CYS A 423 13.64 -12.88 5.01
N LYS A 424 13.78 -11.61 4.62
CA LYS A 424 12.72 -10.74 4.07
C LYS A 424 11.52 -10.46 4.98
N ARG A 425 11.51 -10.95 6.24
CA ARG A 425 10.51 -10.56 7.24
C ARG A 425 10.62 -9.06 7.53
N VAL A 426 9.47 -8.41 7.75
CA VAL A 426 9.41 -6.99 8.10
C VAL A 426 9.49 -6.85 9.61
N ASN A 427 10.60 -6.30 10.11
CA ASN A 427 10.74 -5.93 11.51
C ASN A 427 10.12 -4.55 11.71
N VAL A 428 9.27 -4.38 12.73
CA VAL A 428 8.72 -3.08 13.11
C VAL A 428 9.51 -2.58 14.31
N LEU A 429 10.30 -1.52 14.13
CA LEU A 429 11.08 -0.93 15.23
C LEU A 429 10.29 0.24 15.79
N ASP A 430 10.08 0.21 17.10
CA ASP A 430 9.49 1.32 17.86
C ASP A 430 10.61 2.21 18.39
N LEU A 431 10.65 3.45 17.92
CA LEU A 431 11.65 4.46 18.28
C LEU A 431 11.08 5.49 19.27
N SER A 432 9.88 5.27 19.81
CA SER A 432 9.24 6.21 20.74
C SER A 432 10.02 6.39 22.06
N SER A 433 10.74 5.36 22.50
CA SER A 433 11.62 5.39 23.68
C SER A 433 13.00 6.01 23.40
N VAL A 434 13.29 6.34 22.15
CA VAL A 434 14.60 6.77 21.69
C VAL A 434 14.57 8.26 21.39
N ASN A 435 15.64 8.99 21.76
CA ASN A 435 15.76 10.42 21.50
C ASN A 435 15.55 10.75 20.00
N GLU A 436 14.85 11.86 19.70
CA GLU A 436 14.56 12.36 18.33
C GLU A 436 15.80 12.56 17.43
N SER A 437 17.01 12.47 17.99
CA SER A 437 18.28 12.68 17.31
C SER A 437 18.93 11.40 16.78
N VAL A 438 18.30 10.24 16.95
CA VAL A 438 18.83 8.99 16.36
C VAL A 438 18.64 9.00 14.85
N THR A 439 19.77 8.85 14.15
CA THR A 439 19.84 8.92 12.68
C THR A 439 20.20 7.58 12.04
N ALA A 440 20.59 6.59 12.84
CA ALA A 440 20.88 5.24 12.37
C ALA A 440 20.78 4.21 13.51
N VAL A 441 20.40 2.99 13.16
CA VAL A 441 20.28 1.84 14.07
C VAL A 441 20.75 0.56 13.37
N ARG A 442 21.19 -0.43 14.15
CA ARG A 442 21.34 -1.81 13.69
C ARG A 442 20.08 -2.58 14.04
N VAL A 443 19.43 -3.16 13.05
CA VAL A 443 18.22 -3.96 13.22
C VAL A 443 18.62 -5.39 13.58
N ASN A 444 18.06 -5.90 14.67
CA ASN A 444 18.27 -7.26 15.14
C ASN A 444 17.07 -8.11 14.71
N CYS A 445 17.20 -8.86 13.63
CA CYS A 445 16.10 -9.69 13.15
C CYS A 445 16.07 -11.03 13.92
N GLU A 446 14.87 -11.56 14.17
CA GLU A 446 14.66 -12.87 14.79
C GLU A 446 15.33 -14.04 14.05
N CYS A 447 15.69 -13.86 12.77
CA CYS A 447 16.45 -14.86 12.02
C CYS A 447 17.95 -14.93 12.39
N GLY A 448 18.40 -14.06 13.31
CA GLY A 448 19.80 -13.94 13.75
C GLY A 448 20.62 -12.91 12.98
N GLU A 449 20.12 -12.42 11.85
CA GLU A 449 20.81 -11.41 11.03
C GLU A 449 20.73 -10.02 11.67
N GLN A 450 21.87 -9.32 11.70
CA GLN A 450 21.96 -7.92 12.11
C GLN A 450 22.40 -7.05 10.94
N TYR A 451 21.64 -6.00 10.64
CA TYR A 451 21.95 -5.13 9.51
C TYR A 451 21.71 -3.65 9.85
N PRO A 452 22.56 -2.74 9.35
CA PRO A 452 22.45 -1.33 9.66
C PRO A 452 21.43 -0.65 8.75
N VAL A 453 20.70 0.33 9.29
CA VAL A 453 19.76 1.19 8.57
C VAL A 453 19.88 2.63 9.04
N ARG A 454 19.70 3.57 8.13
CA ARG A 454 19.54 4.99 8.41
C ARG A 454 18.08 5.31 8.62
N LEU A 455 17.82 6.26 9.51
CA LEU A 455 16.47 6.71 9.83
C LEU A 455 16.27 8.12 9.29
N GLU A 456 15.22 8.29 8.48
CA GLU A 456 14.71 9.59 8.05
C GLU A 456 13.59 10.00 9.00
N CYS A 457 13.97 10.68 10.08
CA CYS A 457 13.07 11.17 11.13
C CYS A 457 12.48 12.55 10.79
N ARG A 458 12.78 13.13 9.62
CA ARG A 458 12.33 14.48 9.28
C ARG A 458 10.84 14.51 8.98
N GLN A 459 10.13 15.33 9.74
CA GLN A 459 8.70 15.61 9.54
C GLN A 459 8.41 16.62 8.42
N THR A 460 9.44 17.30 7.89
CA THR A 460 9.28 18.33 6.86
C THR A 460 10.25 18.13 5.71
N TYR A 461 9.74 18.36 4.49
CA TYR A 461 10.54 18.36 3.27
C TYR A 461 11.71 19.35 3.36
N ARG A 462 12.87 18.94 2.83
CA ARG A 462 14.07 19.76 2.67
C ARG A 462 14.38 19.92 1.18
N LYS A 463 14.39 21.16 0.70
CA LYS A 463 14.88 21.50 -0.64
C LYS A 463 16.40 21.61 -0.61
N ARG A 464 17.07 20.92 -1.53
CA ARG A 464 18.52 21.13 -1.74
C ARG A 464 18.74 22.49 -2.37
N ALA A 465 19.75 23.20 -1.90
CA ALA A 465 20.11 24.52 -2.37
C ALA A 465 21.64 24.68 -2.40
N SER A 466 22.14 25.68 -3.10
CA SER A 466 23.55 26.07 -3.05
C SER A 466 23.62 27.58 -3.06
N LEU A 467 23.28 28.18 -1.91
CA LEU A 467 23.13 29.62 -1.75
C LEU A 467 24.27 30.14 -0.89
N ASP A 468 24.97 31.17 -1.37
CA ASP A 468 25.95 31.88 -0.55
C ASP A 468 25.22 32.68 0.54
N GLY A 469 25.83 32.72 1.72
CA GLY A 469 25.30 33.44 2.86
C GLY A 469 26.35 33.68 3.93
N PHE A 470 25.89 34.24 5.04
CA PHE A 470 26.70 34.54 6.20
C PHE A 470 26.02 34.05 7.46
N TYR A 471 26.81 33.61 8.44
CA TYR A 471 26.35 33.48 9.81
C TYR A 471 27.13 34.44 10.71
N PHE A 472 26.52 34.78 11.83
CA PHE A 472 27.11 35.60 12.88
C PHE A 472 27.25 34.72 14.11
N ASP A 473 28.48 34.52 14.59
CA ASP A 473 28.76 33.72 15.77
C ASP A 473 28.32 34.42 17.07
N ALA A 474 28.69 33.84 18.23
CA ALA A 474 28.29 34.36 19.52
C ALA A 474 28.93 35.74 19.82
N GLU A 475 30.11 35.98 19.26
CA GLU A 475 30.84 37.24 19.31
C GLU A 475 30.24 38.29 18.35
N GLY A 476 29.43 37.85 17.39
CA GLY A 476 28.80 38.68 16.36
C GLY A 476 29.69 38.86 15.13
N ASP A 477 30.77 38.09 15.01
CA ASP A 477 31.66 38.12 13.87
C ASP A 477 30.99 37.45 12.67
N LYS A 478 31.05 38.14 11.54
CA LYS A 478 30.44 37.70 10.29
C LYS A 478 31.34 36.69 9.59
N GLN A 479 30.79 35.51 9.30
CA GLN A 479 31.51 34.39 8.70
C GLN A 479 30.78 33.87 7.46
N GLU A 480 31.53 33.45 6.45
CA GLU A 480 30.97 32.95 5.18
C GLU A 480 30.45 31.50 5.29
N MET A 481 29.28 31.27 4.70
CA MET A 481 28.68 29.95 4.58
C MET A 481 28.06 29.69 3.20
N VAL A 482 27.85 28.42 2.89
CA VAL A 482 27.08 27.97 1.74
C VAL A 482 25.93 27.10 2.24
N VAL A 483 24.70 27.58 2.09
CA VAL A 483 23.49 26.83 2.42
C VAL A 483 23.34 25.66 1.45
N ARG A 484 23.17 24.45 2.00
CA ARG A 484 23.07 23.18 1.26
C ARG A 484 21.66 22.61 1.21
N ASP A 485 20.90 22.81 2.28
CA ASP A 485 19.51 22.42 2.34
C ASP A 485 18.70 23.35 3.24
N ILE A 486 17.42 23.49 2.92
CA ILE A 486 16.47 24.37 3.60
C ILE A 486 15.16 23.60 3.80
N SER A 487 14.57 23.67 4.99
CA SER A 487 13.16 23.31 5.23
C SER A 487 12.41 24.44 5.90
N LEU A 488 11.11 24.23 6.15
CA LEU A 488 10.30 25.11 6.96
C LEU A 488 10.77 25.21 8.42
N GLY A 489 11.55 24.23 8.90
CA GLY A 489 11.97 24.13 10.31
C GLY A 489 13.43 24.45 10.56
N GLY A 490 14.24 24.61 9.51
CA GLY A 490 15.67 24.88 9.68
C GLY A 490 16.45 24.85 8.38
N ILE A 491 17.77 24.88 8.54
CA ILE A 491 18.73 24.91 7.44
C ILE A 491 19.93 23.99 7.72
N GLY A 492 20.54 23.50 6.66
CA GLY A 492 21.86 22.90 6.68
C GLY A 492 22.81 23.73 5.83
N PHE A 493 23.98 24.08 6.37
CA PHE A 493 24.99 24.84 5.64
C PHE A 493 26.40 24.30 5.87
N HIS A 494 27.31 24.60 4.95
CA HIS A 494 28.75 24.42 5.14
C HIS A 494 29.39 25.76 5.45
N THR A 495 30.26 25.77 6.45
CA THR A 495 31.20 26.87 6.67
C THR A 495 32.32 26.81 5.64
N ARG A 496 32.82 27.98 5.21
CA ARG A 496 33.98 28.02 4.31
C ARG A 496 35.28 27.77 5.08
N GLU A 497 35.40 28.41 6.23
CA GLU A 497 36.52 28.29 7.15
C GLU A 497 36.20 27.38 8.35
N PRO A 498 37.21 26.86 9.07
CA PRO A 498 37.00 26.17 10.33
C PRO A 498 36.26 27.05 11.35
N HIS A 499 35.34 26.44 12.11
CA HIS A 499 34.48 27.17 13.06
C HIS A 499 34.49 26.53 14.45
N ARG A 500 33.97 27.26 15.44
CA ARG A 500 33.86 26.82 16.83
C ARG A 500 32.42 26.52 17.30
N LEU A 501 31.45 26.59 16.37
CA LEU A 501 30.04 26.30 16.66
C LEU A 501 29.85 24.91 17.28
N LYS A 502 29.02 24.84 18.32
CA LYS A 502 28.66 23.62 19.05
C LYS A 502 27.14 23.40 19.01
N PRO A 503 26.67 22.15 19.14
CA PRO A 503 25.25 21.88 19.35
C PRO A 503 24.71 22.70 20.53
N ARG A 504 23.50 23.26 20.34
CA ARG A 504 22.78 24.19 21.24
C ARG A 504 23.22 25.66 21.20
N ASP A 505 24.26 26.02 20.44
CA ASP A 505 24.58 27.43 20.21
C ASP A 505 23.45 28.12 19.44
N TYR A 506 23.20 29.39 19.75
CA TYR A 506 22.30 30.24 18.97
C TYR A 506 23.12 31.23 18.15
N ILE A 507 22.88 31.23 16.84
CA ILE A 507 23.55 32.11 15.87
C ILE A 507 22.51 32.79 14.98
N ASP A 508 22.89 33.90 14.36
CA ASP A 508 22.08 34.53 13.32
C ASP A 508 22.61 34.12 11.95
N VAL A 509 21.71 33.92 10.99
CA VAL A 509 22.04 33.59 9.60
C VAL A 509 21.39 34.55 8.63
N LEU A 510 22.11 34.87 7.57
CA LEU A 510 21.70 35.75 6.49
C LEU A 510 22.02 35.13 5.13
N PHE A 511 21.03 34.92 4.27
CA PHE A 511 21.24 34.45 2.91
C PHE A 511 20.12 34.94 1.99
N HIS A 512 20.32 34.79 0.68
CA HIS A 512 19.30 35.12 -0.33
C HIS A 512 18.85 33.86 -1.04
N LEU A 513 17.54 33.71 -1.22
CA LEU A 513 16.95 32.65 -2.03
C LEU A 513 17.25 32.91 -3.51
N ASP A 514 17.38 31.85 -4.29
CA ASP A 514 17.52 31.89 -5.76
C ASP A 514 16.15 32.02 -6.47
N ASP A 515 15.17 32.62 -5.81
CA ASP A 515 13.91 32.99 -6.44
C ASP A 515 14.09 34.27 -7.28
N SER A 516 13.10 34.58 -8.13
CA SER A 516 13.16 35.77 -8.99
C SER A 516 13.26 37.09 -8.23
N LYS A 517 12.94 37.09 -6.93
CA LYS A 517 13.00 38.26 -6.06
C LYS A 517 14.33 38.41 -5.34
N GLY A 518 15.17 37.36 -5.33
CA GLY A 518 16.35 37.32 -4.47
C GLY A 518 15.98 37.47 -3.00
N THR A 519 14.93 36.78 -2.55
CA THR A 519 14.33 36.97 -1.24
C THR A 519 15.36 36.82 -0.12
N ARG A 520 15.49 37.84 0.72
CA ARG A 520 16.46 37.86 1.83
C ARG A 520 15.91 37.16 3.07
N ILE A 521 16.60 36.14 3.55
CA ILE A 521 16.29 35.42 4.78
C ILE A 521 17.30 35.83 5.86
N TYR A 522 16.79 36.41 6.96
CA TYR A 522 17.55 36.71 8.18
C TYR A 522 16.88 36.06 9.38
N ARG A 523 17.54 35.10 10.04
CA ARG A 523 16.92 34.30 11.11
C ARG A 523 17.90 33.96 12.22
N ARG A 524 17.40 33.94 13.45
CA ARG A 524 18.06 33.30 14.58
C ARG A 524 17.82 31.79 14.53
N VAL A 525 18.90 31.02 14.66
CA VAL A 525 18.87 29.56 14.57
C VAL A 525 19.62 28.92 15.73
N MET A 526 19.15 27.76 16.17
CA MET A 526 19.85 26.93 17.15
C MET A 526 20.57 25.81 16.42
N VAL A 527 21.87 25.67 16.66
CA VAL A 527 22.69 24.58 16.14
C VAL A 527 22.18 23.26 16.72
N ARG A 528 21.82 22.31 15.86
CA ARG A 528 21.34 20.98 16.24
C ARG A 528 22.43 19.92 16.11
N ASN A 529 23.27 20.03 15.08
CA ASN A 529 24.33 19.06 14.82
C ASN A 529 25.50 19.73 14.06
N VAL A 530 26.72 19.27 14.34
CA VAL A 530 27.96 19.72 13.72
C VAL A 530 28.73 18.48 13.24
N ARG A 531 29.07 18.44 11.95
CA ARG A 531 29.84 17.35 11.32
C ARG A 531 30.94 17.94 10.44
N GLY A 532 32.15 18.05 10.99
CA GLY A 532 33.24 18.74 10.31
C GLY A 532 32.85 20.20 10.05
N ARG A 533 32.75 20.58 8.77
CA ARG A 533 32.31 21.93 8.34
C ARG A 533 30.80 22.06 8.11
N PHE A 534 30.06 20.95 8.13
CA PHE A 534 28.61 20.98 7.99
C PHE A 534 27.95 21.28 9.33
N VAL A 535 27.00 22.21 9.31
CA VAL A 535 26.24 22.64 10.47
C VAL A 535 24.75 22.54 10.12
N GLY A 536 24.02 21.76 10.90
CA GLY A 536 22.57 21.67 10.83
C GLY A 536 21.93 22.48 11.94
N CYS A 537 21.05 23.41 11.58
CA CYS A 537 20.37 24.30 12.52
C CYS A 537 18.84 24.19 12.42
N ALA A 538 18.16 24.50 13.52
CA ALA A 538 16.71 24.69 13.59
C ALA A 538 16.39 26.18 13.76
N PHE A 539 15.34 26.68 13.12
CA PHE A 539 14.89 28.05 13.36
C PHE A 539 14.41 28.21 14.81
N ALA A 540 14.84 29.29 15.48
CA ALA A 540 14.48 29.56 16.87
C ALA A 540 13.07 30.17 17.00
N GLU A 541 12.63 30.94 16.00
CA GLU A 541 11.30 31.56 15.96
C GLU A 541 10.25 30.67 15.29
N HIS A 542 9.00 30.76 15.75
CA HIS A 542 7.88 30.00 15.18
C HIS A 542 7.47 30.48 13.77
N ARG A 543 6.88 29.53 13.02
CA ARG A 543 6.60 29.50 11.57
C ARG A 543 5.77 30.65 10.99
N GLU A 544 5.18 31.51 11.80
CA GLU A 544 4.17 32.48 11.36
C GLU A 544 4.71 33.58 10.42
N ARG A 545 6.04 33.73 10.33
CA ARG A 545 6.67 34.86 9.64
C ARG A 545 7.18 34.60 8.22
N ASP A 546 7.19 33.38 7.71
CA ASP A 546 7.90 33.06 6.46
C ASP A 546 7.03 32.46 5.34
N LYS A 547 6.03 33.22 4.90
CA LYS A 547 5.27 32.89 3.69
C LYS A 547 6.20 32.67 2.50
N GLU A 548 7.25 33.48 2.37
CA GLU A 548 8.20 33.43 1.26
C GLU A 548 9.05 32.16 1.27
N LEU A 549 9.52 31.72 2.44
CA LEU A 549 10.21 30.43 2.58
C LEU A 549 9.25 29.26 2.25
N GLY A 550 7.98 29.38 2.67
CA GLY A 550 6.93 28.45 2.29
C GLY A 550 6.76 28.33 0.77
N PHE A 551 6.66 29.46 0.06
CA PHE A 551 6.57 29.48 -1.41
C PHE A 551 7.80 28.88 -2.08
N TYR A 552 8.99 29.19 -1.56
CA TYR A 552 10.26 28.70 -2.09
C TYR A 552 10.42 27.18 -2.00
N LEU A 553 9.86 26.58 -0.95
CA LEU A 553 9.92 25.14 -0.67
C LEU A 553 8.86 24.32 -1.41
N MET A 554 7.93 24.96 -2.12
CA MET A 554 7.00 24.24 -2.99
C MET A 554 7.73 23.74 -4.25
N PRO A 555 7.51 22.48 -4.66
CA PRO A 555 8.18 21.87 -5.81
C PRO A 555 7.75 22.45 -7.16
#